data_AF-A0AA43LJ51-F1
#
_entry.id   AF-A0AA43LJ51-F1
#
_cell.length_a   1.000
_cell.length_b   1.000
_cell.length_c   1.000
_cell.angle_alpha   90.00
_cell.angle_beta   90.00
_cell.angle_gamma   90.00
#
_symmetry.space_group_name_H-M   'P 1'
#
loop_
_entity.id
_entity.type
_entity.pdbx_description
1 polymer ?
#
loop_
_entity_poly.entity_id
_entity_poly.type
_entity_poly.pdbx_seq_one_letter_code
_entity_poly.pdbx_strand_id
1 'polypeptide(L)' 'MGNLISYISIDPDIRFGKPCIKGTRITVSDILEWLASGMTPEEIIEDYPSLQDVHIRAALYFAANREALIKIITAA' A
#
# COMPACT_ATOMS: atom_id res chain seq x y z
N MET A 1 -14.02 -11.31 -4.27
CA MET A 1 -12.90 -10.36 -4.05
C MET A 1 -12.04 -10.89 -2.93
N GLY A 2 -10.75 -11.15 -3.17
CA GLY A 2 -9.81 -11.55 -2.11
C GLY A 2 -9.56 -10.41 -1.12
N ASN A 3 -9.03 -10.74 0.06
CA ASN A 3 -8.72 -9.77 1.10
C ASN A 3 -7.50 -8.92 0.71
N LEU A 4 -7.73 -7.71 0.17
CA LEU A 4 -6.67 -6.78 -0.27
C LEU A 4 -5.78 -6.28 0.88
N ILE A 5 -6.30 -6.21 2.10
CA ILE A 5 -5.54 -5.75 3.27
C ILE A 5 -4.41 -6.72 3.63
N SER A 6 -4.54 -8.00 3.27
CA SER A 6 -3.46 -8.98 3.51
C SER A 6 -2.15 -8.68 2.79
N TYR A 7 -2.17 -7.80 1.79
CA TYR A 7 -0.99 -7.31 1.06
C TYR A 7 -0.35 -6.06 1.67
N ILE A 8 -0.96 -5.48 2.72
CA ILE A 8 -0.41 -4.34 3.44
C ILE A 8 0.17 -4.83 4.77
N SER A 9 1.38 -4.38 5.08
CA SER A 9 2.04 -4.60 6.36
C SER A 9 2.35 -3.28 7.04
N ILE A 10 2.16 -3.22 8.35
CA ILE A 10 2.56 -2.11 9.20
C ILE A 10 3.49 -2.69 10.25
N ASP A 11 4.75 -2.27 10.22
CA ASP A 11 5.79 -2.74 11.12
C ASP A 11 6.55 -1.51 11.65
N PRO A 12 6.59 -1.27 12.97
CA PRO A 12 7.32 -0.14 13.56
C PRO A 12 8.79 -0.06 13.13
N ASP A 13 9.43 -1.21 12.89
CA ASP A 13 10.84 -1.31 12.52
C ASP A 13 11.07 -1.05 11.02
N ILE A 14 10.00 -1.02 10.21
CA ILE A 14 10.05 -0.76 8.77
C ILE A 14 9.40 0.58 8.46
N ARG A 15 10.19 1.52 7.90
CA ARG A 15 9.70 2.85 7.49
C ARG A 15 8.92 3.58 8.61
N PHE A 16 9.26 3.34 9.87
CA PHE A 16 8.64 3.96 11.05
C PHE A 16 7.14 3.66 11.19
N GLY A 17 6.72 2.42 10.92
CA GLY A 17 5.31 2.03 11.05
C GLY A 17 4.40 2.59 9.95
N LYS A 18 4.97 3.05 8.84
CA LYS A 18 4.17 3.43 7.67
C LYS A 18 3.59 2.17 7.00
N PRO A 19 2.32 2.18 6.55
CA PRO A 19 1.75 1.09 5.77
C PRO A 19 2.57 0.87 4.49
N CYS A 20 3.09 -0.34 4.34
CA CYS A 20 3.91 -0.76 3.21
C CYS A 20 3.28 -1.95 2.49
N ILE A 21 3.59 -2.12 1.21
CA ILE A 21 3.30 -3.37 0.50
C ILE A 21 4.15 -4.47 1.13
N LYS A 22 3.51 -5.58 1.51
CA LYS A 22 4.14 -6.70 2.22
C LYS A 22 5.32 -7.26 1.43
N GLY A 23 6.44 -7.46 2.13
CA GLY A 23 7.69 -7.94 1.51
C GLY A 23 8.48 -6.85 0.78
N THR A 24 8.08 -5.58 0.87
CA THR A 24 8.79 -4.45 0.28
C THR A 24 8.98 -3.31 1.28
N ARG A 25 9.72 -2.28 0.89
CA ARG A 25 9.81 -1.00 1.61
C ARG A 25 9.02 0.13 0.90
N ILE A 26 8.14 -0.23 -0.03
CA ILE A 26 7.30 0.70 -0.78
C ILE A 26 6.07 0.98 0.05
N THR A 27 5.87 2.25 0.41
CA THR A 27 4.75 2.68 1.23
C THR A 27 3.48 2.86 0.40
N VAL A 28 2.32 2.78 1.05
CA VAL A 28 1.05 3.16 0.42
C VAL A 28 1.12 4.60 -0.11
N SER A 29 1.76 5.51 0.63
CA SER A 29 1.97 6.89 0.20
C SER A 29 2.81 7.01 -1.06
N ASP A 30 3.90 6.22 -1.20
CA ASP A 30 4.74 6.24 -2.41
C ASP A 30 3.88 5.94 -3.65
N ILE A 31 3.05 4.89 -3.59
CA ILE A 31 2.15 4.52 -4.70
C ILE A 31 1.14 5.63 -5.00
N LEU A 32 0.54 6.25 -3.97
CA LEU A 32 -0.43 7.32 -4.16
C LEU A 32 0.22 8.58 -4.75
N GLU A 33 1.45 8.92 -4.35
CA GLU A 33 2.21 10.04 -4.89
C GLU A 33 2.56 9.82 -6.37
N TRP A 34 2.97 8.61 -6.75
CA TRP A 34 3.22 8.26 -8.16
C TRP A 34 1.96 8.39 -9.00
N LEU A 35 0.84 7.83 -8.54
CA LEU A 35 -0.46 7.98 -9.21
C LEU A 35 -0.88 9.45 -9.31
N ALA A 36 -0.67 10.25 -8.24
CA ALA A 36 -0.98 11.67 -8.23
C ALA A 36 -0.09 12.49 -9.19
N SER A 37 1.14 12.05 -9.43
CA SER A 37 2.04 12.63 -10.43
C SER A 37 1.66 12.29 -11.88
N GLY A 38 0.68 11.41 -12.08
CA GLY A 38 0.16 11.02 -13.38
C GLY A 38 0.71 9.71 -13.92
N MET A 39 1.52 8.96 -13.14
CA MET A 39 1.95 7.63 -13.54
C MET A 39 0.78 6.66 -13.58
N THR A 40 0.78 5.77 -14.56
CA THR A 40 -0.13 4.64 -14.68
C THR A 40 0.30 3.47 -13.80
N PRO A 41 -0.63 2.58 -13.40
CA PRO A 41 -0.28 1.36 -12.68
C PRO A 41 0.76 0.50 -13.41
N GLU A 42 0.69 0.44 -14.74
CA GLU A 42 1.61 -0.31 -15.59
C GLU A 42 3.03 0.26 -15.51
N GLU A 43 3.20 1.57 -15.66
CA GLU A 43 4.50 2.25 -15.50
C GLU A 43 5.10 2.03 -14.11
N ILE A 44 4.27 2.09 -13.06
CA ILE A 44 4.73 1.83 -11.68
C ILE A 44 5.25 0.39 -11.54
N ILE A 45 4.59 -0.59 -12.17
CA ILE A 45 5.02 -2.00 -12.11
C ILE A 45 6.28 -2.23 -12.94
N GLU A 46 6.44 -1.54 -14.06
CA GLU A 46 7.66 -1.58 -14.88
C GLU A 46 8.87 -1.02 -14.11
N ASP A 47 8.70 0.12 -13.43
CA ASP A 47 9.76 0.73 -12.61
C ASP A 47 10.05 -0.05 -11.33
N TYR A 48 9.04 -0.72 -10.77
CA TYR A 48 9.15 -1.49 -9.54
C TYR A 48 8.65 -2.94 -9.73
N PRO A 49 9.46 -3.85 -10.29
CA PRO A 49 9.06 -5.24 -10.59
C PRO A 49 8.65 -6.10 -9.38
N SER A 50 8.93 -5.63 -8.16
CA SER A 50 8.41 -6.23 -6.93
C SER A 50 6.91 -5.99 -6.73
N LEU A 51 6.33 -5.04 -7.47
CA LEU A 51 4.92 -4.73 -7.44
C LEU A 51 4.15 -5.54 -8.47
N GLN A 52 2.87 -5.71 -8.17
CA GLN A 52 1.89 -6.31 -9.05
C GLN A 52 0.63 -5.46 -8.95
N ASP A 53 -0.24 -5.61 -9.92
CA ASP A 53 -1.52 -4.88 -10.00
C ASP A 53 -2.40 -5.09 -8.74
N VAL A 54 -2.32 -6.27 -8.08
CA VAL A 54 -2.97 -6.49 -6.78
C VAL A 54 -2.43 -5.58 -5.66
N HIS A 55 -1.15 -5.21 -5.68
CA HIS A 55 -0.54 -4.32 -4.71
C HIS A 55 -1.00 -2.87 -4.90
N ILE A 56 -1.13 -2.41 -6.15
CA ILE A 56 -1.67 -1.08 -6.46
C ILE A 56 -3.12 -0.97 -5.96
N ARG A 57 -3.95 -1.99 -6.25
CA ARG A 57 -5.32 -2.05 -5.72
C ARG A 57 -5.36 -2.10 -4.19
N ALA A 58 -4.44 -2.83 -3.55
CA ALA A 58 -4.38 -2.89 -2.10
C ALA A 58 -4.04 -1.52 -1.48
N ALA A 59 -3.11 -0.78 -2.08
CA ALA A 59 -2.78 0.59 -1.66
C ALA A 59 -4.00 1.52 -1.77
N LEU A 60 -4.68 1.51 -2.92
CA LEU A 60 -5.90 2.30 -3.14
C LEU A 60 -7.03 1.92 -2.18
N TYR A 61 -7.26 0.62 -1.97
CA TYR A 61 -8.26 0.13 -1.04
C TYR A 61 -7.95 0.54 0.40
N PHE A 62 -6.69 0.41 0.84
CA PHE A 62 -6.24 0.85 2.16
C PHE A 62 -6.47 2.35 2.34
N ALA A 63 -6.11 3.16 1.34
CA ALA A 63 -6.29 4.62 1.39
C ALA A 63 -7.77 5.01 1.49
N ALA A 64 -8.63 4.41 0.65
CA ALA A 64 -10.07 4.67 0.62
C ALA A 64 -10.78 4.25 1.93
N ASN A 65 -10.26 3.25 2.64
CA ASN A 65 -10.86 2.72 3.86
C ASN A 65 -10.06 3.09 5.13
N ARG A 66 -9.08 4.00 5.02
CA ARG A 66 -8.10 4.26 6.07
C ARG A 66 -8.75 4.61 7.41
N GLU A 67 -9.81 5.40 7.42
CA GLU A 67 -10.52 5.78 8.65
C GLU A 67 -11.18 4.59 9.38
N ALA A 68 -11.69 3.61 8.64
CA ALA A 68 -12.25 2.39 9.19
C ALA A 68 -11.15 1.42 9.67
N LEU A 69 -10.01 1.39 8.96
CA LEU A 69 -8.89 0.49 9.24
C LEU A 69 -8.01 0.93 10.40
N ILE A 70 -7.83 2.25 10.61
CA ILE A 70 -7.07 2.78 11.76
C ILE A 70 -7.67 2.32 13.09
N LYS A 71 -9.01 2.29 13.19
CA LYS A 71 -9.72 1.90 14.42
C LYS A 71 -9.49 0.45 14.84
N ILE A 72 -9.15 -0.43 13.90
CA ILE A 72 -8.94 -1.86 14.17
C ILE A 72 -7.52 -2.11 14.72
N ILE A 73 -6.55 -1.29 14.34
CA ILE A 73 -5.12 -1.59 14.52
C ILE A 73 -4.51 -0.89 15.73
N THR A 74 -5.04 0.26 16.17
CA THR A 74 -4.60 0.93 17.42
C THR A 74 -5.24 0.34 18.68
N ALA A 75 -6.10 -0.66 18.55
CA ALA A 75 -6.84 -1.27 19.66
C ALA A 75 -6.25 -2.62 20.14
N ALA A 76 -5.10 -3.03 19.61
CA ALA A 76 -4.41 -4.28 19.98
C ALA A 76 -3.08 -4.01 20.69
#